data_AF-A0A7W6CUQ2-F1
#
_entry.id   AF-A0A7W6CUQ2-F1
#
_cell.length_a   1.000
_cell.length_b   1.000
_cell.length_c   1.000
_cell.angle_alpha   90.00
_cell.angle_beta   90.00
_cell.angle_gamma   90.00
#
_symmetry.space_group_name_H-M   'P 1'
#
loop_
_entity.id
_entity.type
_entity.pdbx_description
1 polymer ?
#
loop_
_entity_poly.entity_id
_entity_poly.type
_entity_poly.pdbx_seq_one_letter_code
_entity_poly.pdbx_strand_id
1 'polypeptide(L)'
;MSDAPEQESSSGFARIVTLGSATVLIATQTIAASVAGGWAVAGFLGLGEYGAYALEGIGLCLGVWAVVTFVRTALKNDPARPRA
;
A
#
# COMPACT_ATOMS: atom_id res chain seq x y z
N MET A 1 -14.65 -40.65 -13.85
CA MET A 1 -15.43 -39.42 -14.05
C MET A 1 -14.87 -38.44 -13.03
N SER A 2 -14.00 -37.54 -13.47
CA SER A 2 -13.19 -36.70 -12.58
C SER A 2 -14.02 -35.52 -12.10
N ASP A 3 -14.38 -35.51 -10.82
CA ASP A 3 -14.89 -34.33 -10.14
C ASP A 3 -13.74 -33.32 -10.02
N ALA A 4 -13.59 -32.49 -11.05
CA ALA A 4 -12.81 -31.27 -10.93
C ALA A 4 -13.53 -30.34 -9.94
N PRO A 5 -12.81 -29.64 -9.06
CA PRO A 5 -13.44 -28.71 -8.14
C PRO A 5 -14.22 -27.69 -8.96
N GLU A 6 -15.53 -27.64 -8.74
CA GLU A 6 -16.38 -26.53 -9.16
C GLU A 6 -15.65 -25.26 -8.73
N GLN A 7 -15.16 -24.52 -9.72
CA GLN A 7 -14.62 -23.19 -9.49
C GLN A 7 -15.80 -22.32 -9.09
N GLU A 8 -16.10 -22.35 -7.79
CA GLU A 8 -17.03 -21.50 -7.09
C GLU A 8 -16.78 -20.09 -7.59
N SER A 9 -17.80 -19.52 -8.21
CA SER A 9 -17.76 -18.19 -8.81
C SER A 9 -17.35 -17.19 -7.72
N SER A 10 -16.05 -16.93 -7.58
CA SER A 10 -15.56 -15.82 -6.77
C SER A 10 -16.17 -14.58 -7.40
N SER A 11 -17.25 -14.11 -6.81
CA SER A 11 -18.05 -13.01 -7.31
C SER A 11 -17.13 -11.79 -7.43
N GLY A 12 -17.38 -10.87 -8.37
CA GLY A 12 -16.57 -9.65 -8.51
C GLY A 12 -16.37 -8.93 -7.17
N PHE A 13 -17.35 -9.03 -6.28
CA PHE A 13 -17.31 -8.56 -4.89
C PHE A 13 -16.16 -9.16 -4.06
N ALA A 14 -15.97 -10.48 -4.06
CA ALA A 14 -14.90 -11.13 -3.28
C ALA A 14 -13.51 -10.66 -3.74
N ARG A 15 -13.32 -10.45 -5.05
CA ARG A 15 -12.08 -9.88 -5.61
C ARG A 15 -11.86 -8.44 -5.19
N ILE A 16 -12.90 -7.60 -5.22
CA ILE A 16 -12.83 -6.20 -4.79
C ILE A 16 -12.47 -6.10 -3.30
N VAL A 17 -13.11 -6.91 -2.45
CA VAL A 17 -12.83 -6.94 -1.00
C VAL A 17 -11.39 -7.36 -0.73
N THR A 18 -10.90 -8.40 -1.41
CA THR A 18 -9.51 -8.87 -1.28
C THR A 18 -8.52 -7.79 -1.71
N LEU A 19 -8.74 -7.17 -2.87
CA LEU A 19 -7.86 -6.11 -3.38
C LEU A 19 -7.88 -4.87 -2.49
N GLY A 20 -9.05 -4.47 -2.00
CA GLY A 20 -9.21 -3.36 -1.05
C GLY A 20 -8.48 -3.62 0.26
N SER A 21 -8.62 -4.82 0.82
CA SER A 21 -7.95 -5.22 2.07
C SER A 21 -6.42 -5.21 1.91
N ALA A 22 -5.91 -5.81 0.83
CA ALA A 22 -4.49 -5.79 0.52
C ALA A 22 -3.99 -4.35 0.35
N THR A 23 -4.77 -3.49 -0.32
CA THR A 23 -4.41 -2.09 -0.54
C THR A 23 -4.30 -1.30 0.75
N VAL A 24 -5.26 -1.45 1.67
CA VAL A 24 -5.22 -0.78 2.98
C VAL A 24 -4.05 -1.27 3.83
N LEU A 25 -3.78 -2.58 3.81
CA LEU A 25 -2.67 -3.18 4.54
C LEU A 25 -1.33 -2.62 4.05
N ILE A 26 -1.12 -2.61 2.73
CA ILE A 26 0.07 -2.05 2.08
C ILE A 26 0.19 -0.55 2.39
N ALA A 27 -0.91 0.20 2.30
CA ALA A 27 -0.91 1.62 2.56
C ALA A 27 -0.42 1.94 3.99
N THR A 28 -0.98 1.24 4.97
CA THR A 28 -0.69 1.47 6.39
C THR A 28 0.76 1.14 6.71
N GLN A 29 1.26 -0.02 6.26
CA GLN A 29 2.65 -0.40 6.51
C GLN A 29 3.65 0.53 5.82
N THR A 30 3.34 1.03 4.61
CA THR A 30 4.25 1.89 3.86
C THR A 30 4.43 3.23 4.54
N ILE A 31 3.33 3.83 5.05
CA ILE A 31 3.38 5.08 5.81
C ILE A 31 4.17 4.87 7.12
N ALA A 32 3.90 3.79 7.85
CA ALA A 32 4.62 3.48 9.08
C ALA A 32 6.13 3.29 8.83
N ALA A 33 6.49 2.53 7.80
CA ALA A 33 7.88 2.28 7.43
C ALA A 33 8.61 3.55 6.99
N SER A 34 7.93 4.46 6.29
CA SER A 34 8.54 5.69 5.79
C SER A 34 8.79 6.71 6.92
N VAL A 35 7.86 6.83 7.88
CA VAL A 35 8.04 7.66 9.08
C VAL A 35 9.12 7.07 9.98
N ALA A 36 9.05 5.78 10.28
CA ALA A 36 10.07 5.09 11.10
C ALA A 36 11.47 5.15 10.44
N GLY A 37 11.52 5.06 9.10
CA GLY A 37 12.74 5.24 8.33
C GLY A 37 13.31 6.65 8.45
N GLY A 38 12.45 7.68 8.36
CA GLY A 38 12.84 9.08 8.58
C GLY A 38 13.46 9.30 9.97
N TRP A 39 12.81 8.79 11.01
CA TRP A 39 13.33 8.82 12.37
C TRP A 39 14.70 8.12 12.48
N ALA A 40 14.82 6.91 11.93
CA ALA A 40 16.05 6.12 12.01
C ALA A 40 17.22 6.81 11.29
N VAL A 41 17.00 7.34 10.09
CA VAL A 41 18.05 8.03 9.32
C VAL A 41 18.48 9.33 10.01
N ALA A 42 17.56 10.07 10.61
CA ALA A 42 17.90 11.27 11.36
C ALA A 42 18.75 10.96 12.60
N GLY A 43 18.45 9.86 13.29
CA GLY A 43 19.25 9.35 14.40
C GLY A 43 20.67 8.96 13.98
N PHE A 44 20.81 8.26 12.85
CA PHE A 44 22.12 7.88 12.29
C PHE A 44 22.99 9.08 11.91
N LEU A 45 22.39 10.15 11.41
CA LEU A 45 23.10 11.35 11.00
C LEU A 45 23.31 12.36 12.15
N GLY A 46 22.68 12.16 13.31
CA GLY A 46 22.86 13.01 14.49
C GLY A 46 22.28 14.42 14.36
N LEU A 47 21.24 14.64 13.52
CA LEU A 47 20.67 15.98 13.29
C LEU A 47 19.85 16.55 14.47
N GLY A 48 19.71 15.79 15.56
CA GLY A 48 18.88 16.18 16.72
C GLY A 48 17.38 16.19 16.41
N GLU A 49 16.60 16.75 17.34
CA GLU A 49 15.12 16.75 17.28
C GLU A 49 14.56 17.36 15.99
N TYR A 50 15.11 18.50 15.57
CA TYR A 50 14.63 19.22 14.39
C TYR A 50 14.88 18.46 13.09
N GLY A 51 16.01 17.74 13.00
CA GLY A 51 16.30 16.89 11.86
C GLY A 51 15.41 15.66 11.80
N ALA A 52 15.09 15.07 12.95
CA ALA A 52 14.14 13.95 13.04
C ALA A 52 12.78 14.36 12.50
N TYR A 53 12.22 15.49 12.95
CA TYR A 53 10.93 15.97 12.44
C TYR A 53 10.97 16.30 10.94
N ALA A 54 12.06 16.89 10.44
CA ALA A 54 12.20 17.17 9.01
C ALA A 54 12.24 15.88 8.17
N LEU A 55 13.02 14.88 8.59
CA LEU A 55 13.15 13.60 7.88
C LEU A 55 11.91 12.72 8.02
N GLU A 56 11.25 12.72 9.18
CA GLU A 56 9.94 12.09 9.36
C GLU A 56 8.90 12.73 8.43
N GLY A 57 8.88 14.07 8.32
CA GLY A 57 7.97 14.78 7.42
C GLY A 57 8.23 14.43 5.93
N ILE A 58 9.49 14.39 5.53
CA ILE A 58 9.88 13.94 4.17
C ILE A 58 9.50 12.48 3.96
N GLY A 59 9.79 11.62 4.94
CA GLY A 59 9.43 10.21 4.94
C GLY A 59 7.92 10.01 4.82
N LEU A 60 7.12 10.77 5.55
CA LEU A 60 5.66 10.76 5.45
C LEU A 60 5.21 11.15 4.04
N CYS A 61 5.73 12.25 3.49
CA CYS A 61 5.41 12.70 2.13
C CYS A 61 5.73 11.62 1.08
N LEU A 62 6.89 10.97 1.18
CA LEU A 62 7.27 9.87 0.31
C LEU A 62 6.36 8.65 0.49
N GLY A 63 6.00 8.32 1.73
CA GLY A 63 5.05 7.25 2.06
C GLY A 63 3.69 7.50 1.44
N VAL A 64 3.12 8.69 1.64
CA VAL A 64 1.83 9.08 1.03
C VAL A 64 1.90 9.04 -0.49
N TRP A 65 2.99 9.53 -1.10
CA TRP A 65 3.18 9.46 -2.55
C TRP A 65 3.20 8.01 -3.07
N ALA A 66 3.91 7.12 -2.38
CA ALA A 66 3.95 5.69 -2.71
C ALA A 66 2.57 5.02 -2.57
N VAL A 67 1.83 5.34 -1.51
CA VAL A 67 0.46 4.84 -1.32
C VAL A 67 -0.47 5.34 -2.42
N VAL A 68 -0.42 6.62 -2.76
CA VAL A 68 -1.26 7.20 -3.82
C VAL A 68 -0.96 6.55 -5.17
N THR A 69 0.31 6.31 -5.52
CA THR A 69 0.67 5.62 -6.77
C THR A 69 0.23 4.16 -6.76
N PHE A 70 0.35 3.46 -5.63
CA PHE A 70 -0.14 2.10 -5.47
C PHE A 70 -1.66 2.01 -5.63
N VAL A 71 -2.43 2.84 -4.91
CA VAL A 71 -3.90 2.89 -4.99
C VAL A 71 -4.35 3.22 -6.42
N ARG A 72 -3.72 4.21 -7.07
CA ARG A 72 -4.03 4.55 -8.47
C ARG A 72 -3.79 3.38 -9.41
N THR A 73 -2.74 2.60 -9.17
CA THR A 73 -2.42 1.40 -9.96
C THR A 73 -3.42 0.28 -9.70
N ALA A 74 -3.79 0.05 -8.44
CA ALA A 74 -4.81 -0.92 -8.05
C ALA A 74 -6.17 -0.61 -8.70
N LEU A 75 -6.59 0.66 -8.69
CA LEU A 75 -7.81 1.12 -9.35
C LEU A 75 -7.73 1.05 -10.88
N LYS A 76 -6.55 1.33 -11.48
CA LYS A 76 -6.37 1.23 -12.93
C LYS A 76 -6.50 -0.22 -13.43
N ASN A 77 -6.02 -1.16 -12.62
CA ASN A 77 -5.98 -2.58 -12.94
C ASN A 77 -7.20 -3.35 -12.39
N ASP A 78 -8.28 -2.65 -12.07
CA ASP A 78 -9.50 -3.25 -11.53
C ASP A 78 -10.06 -4.32 -12.50
N PRO A 79 -10.22 -5.58 -12.05
CA PRO A 79 -10.72 -6.68 -12.88
C PRO A 79 -12.21 -6.58 -13.25
N ALA A 80 -12.98 -5.68 -12.63
CA ALA A 80 -14.36 -5.39 -12.98
C ALA A 80 -14.50 -4.46 -14.21
N ARG A 81 -13.38 -3.93 -14.74
CA ARG A 81 -13.39 -3.24 -16.02
C ARG A 81 -13.61 -4.27 -17.14
N PRO A 82 -14.74 -4.23 -17.89
CA PRO A 82 -14.95 -5.14 -19.00
C PRO A 82 -13.80 -4.99 -19.99
N ARG A 83 -13.12 -6.09 -20.32
CA ARG A 83 -12.28 -6.10 -21.53
C ARG A 83 -13.25 -6.03 -22.70
N ALA A 84 -13.31 -4.88 -23.36
CA ALA A 84 -13.97 -4.74 -24.66
C ALA A 84 -13.19 -5.53 -25.72
#